data_AF-A0A2P0ZDC9-F1
#
_entry.id   AF-A0A2P0ZDC9-F1
#
_cell.length_a   1.000
_cell.length_b   1.000
_cell.length_c   1.000
_cell.angle_alpha   90.00
_cell.angle_beta   90.00
_cell.angle_gamma   90.00
#
_symmetry.space_group_name_H-M   'P 1'
#
loop_
_entity.id
_entity.type
_entity.pdbx_description
1 polymer ?
#
loop_
_entity_poly.entity_id
_entity_poly.type
_entity_poly.pdbx_seq_one_letter_code
_entity_poly.pdbx_strand_id
1 'polypeptide(L)'
;IAWTGHLVHVAIPASRGVHVGWDNFLTTLPHPAGLQPFFSGNWSVYAQNPDTSEQIFNTSNGAGTAILTFIGGFHPQTQAMWLTDIAHHHLAIGVIFVFAGHMYRTNFGIGHSLKEILEAHIEPENRLGMGHTGLFETITDSLHMQLGLALACLGVATSLVAQHMYALPAYAFIAKDFVTQAALYTHHQYIAGFLMLGAFAHGAIFFIRDYDPERNYDNVLARMLEHKEAIISHLSWVSLFLGFHTLGLYIHNDTVVAFGQPEKQILVEPVFAQWIQGASGKALYGFNTLLSSVDSPATVASSQIWLPGWTEAINNDKNSLFLTIGPGDFLVHHAIALALHTTTLILVKGALDARGSKLMPDKKDFGYSFPCDGPGRGGTCDISAW
;
A
#
# COMPACT_ATOMS: atom_id res chain seq x y z
N ILE A 1 -20.42 -2.35 -1.16
CA ILE A 1 -21.85 -2.76 -1.32
C ILE A 1 -22.47 -2.20 -2.60
N ALA A 2 -22.73 -0.89 -2.74
CA ALA A 2 -23.38 -0.36 -3.95
C ALA A 2 -22.60 -0.70 -5.25
N TRP A 3 -21.27 -0.65 -5.20
CA TRP A 3 -20.43 -1.05 -6.33
C TRP A 3 -20.56 -2.54 -6.69
N THR A 4 -20.67 -3.44 -5.71
CA THR A 4 -21.05 -4.85 -5.97
C THR A 4 -22.38 -4.92 -6.69
N GLY A 5 -23.37 -4.13 -6.27
CA GLY A 5 -24.64 -4.01 -6.97
C GLY A 5 -24.42 -3.71 -8.45
N HIS A 6 -23.69 -2.64 -8.76
CA HIS A 6 -23.36 -2.29 -10.15
C HIS A 6 -22.63 -3.45 -10.90
N LEU A 7 -21.64 -4.08 -10.29
CA LEU A 7 -20.88 -5.16 -10.92
C LEU A 7 -21.77 -6.38 -11.23
N VAL A 8 -22.56 -6.83 -10.27
CA VAL A 8 -23.48 -7.98 -10.38
C VAL A 8 -24.58 -7.74 -11.40
N HIS A 9 -25.08 -6.51 -11.45
CA HIS A 9 -26.28 -6.18 -12.20
C HIS A 9 -26.02 -5.59 -13.59
N VAL A 10 -24.85 -5.01 -13.83
CA VAL A 10 -24.52 -4.33 -15.09
C VAL A 10 -23.25 -4.89 -15.70
N ALA A 11 -22.13 -4.87 -14.96
CA ALA A 11 -20.83 -5.22 -15.53
C ALA A 11 -20.70 -6.71 -15.91
N ILE A 12 -21.14 -7.62 -15.03
CA ILE A 12 -21.10 -9.07 -15.28
C ILE A 12 -22.07 -9.48 -16.41
N PRO A 13 -23.32 -8.99 -16.47
CA PRO A 13 -24.18 -9.21 -17.63
C PRO A 13 -23.54 -8.68 -18.93
N ALA A 14 -22.98 -7.47 -18.91
CA ALA A 14 -22.32 -6.89 -20.08
C ALA A 14 -21.11 -7.73 -20.52
N SER A 15 -20.29 -8.23 -19.60
CA SER A 15 -19.17 -9.13 -19.95
C SER A 15 -19.62 -10.46 -20.55
N ARG A 16 -20.90 -10.82 -20.40
CA ARG A 16 -21.55 -12.00 -20.99
C ARG A 16 -22.40 -11.67 -22.22
N GLY A 17 -22.28 -10.46 -22.78
CA GLY A 17 -23.03 -10.02 -23.96
C GLY A 17 -24.51 -9.71 -23.68
N VAL A 18 -24.90 -9.58 -22.42
CA VAL A 18 -26.28 -9.23 -22.02
C VAL A 18 -26.34 -7.74 -21.74
N HIS A 19 -27.20 -7.02 -22.48
CA HIS A 19 -27.41 -5.60 -22.25
C HIS A 19 -28.34 -5.36 -21.06
N VAL A 20 -27.83 -4.67 -20.05
CA VAL A 20 -28.61 -4.20 -18.90
C VAL A 20 -28.44 -2.69 -18.75
N GLY A 21 -29.55 -1.97 -18.85
CA GLY A 21 -29.63 -0.52 -18.78
C GLY A 21 -30.75 -0.07 -17.84
N TRP A 22 -30.92 1.26 -17.69
CA TRP A 22 -31.94 1.84 -16.81
C TRP A 22 -33.38 1.42 -17.17
N ASP A 23 -33.61 1.09 -18.44
CA ASP A 23 -34.89 0.68 -19.01
C ASP A 23 -35.30 -0.74 -18.64
N ASN A 24 -34.34 -1.66 -18.43
CA ASN A 24 -34.60 -3.08 -18.21
C ASN A 24 -34.00 -3.64 -16.91
N PHE A 25 -33.24 -2.84 -16.15
CA PHE A 25 -32.54 -3.27 -14.94
C PHE A 25 -33.47 -3.86 -13.87
N LEU A 26 -34.67 -3.31 -13.71
CA LEU A 26 -35.65 -3.77 -12.72
C LEU A 26 -36.31 -5.11 -13.09
N THR A 27 -36.26 -5.49 -14.37
CA THR A 27 -36.91 -6.71 -14.89
C THR A 27 -35.92 -7.81 -15.24
N THR A 28 -34.62 -7.49 -15.32
CA THR A 28 -33.55 -8.45 -15.63
C THR A 28 -32.92 -8.95 -14.34
N LEU A 29 -33.08 -10.25 -14.06
CA LEU A 29 -32.46 -10.87 -12.89
C LEU A 29 -30.94 -11.00 -13.08
N PRO A 30 -30.11 -10.64 -12.10
CA PRO A 30 -28.65 -10.84 -12.17
C PRO A 30 -28.25 -12.32 -12.05
N HIS A 31 -29.09 -13.13 -11.43
CA HIS A 31 -28.88 -14.56 -11.24
C HIS A 31 -30.21 -15.31 -11.46
N PRO A 32 -30.23 -16.47 -12.14
CA PRO A 32 -31.47 -17.19 -12.46
C PRO A 32 -32.34 -17.53 -11.24
N ALA A 33 -31.73 -17.85 -10.11
CA ALA A 33 -32.44 -18.16 -8.86
C ALA A 33 -32.95 -16.94 -8.08
N GLY A 34 -32.73 -15.71 -8.57
CA GLY A 34 -33.13 -14.48 -7.90
C GLY A 34 -32.57 -14.35 -6.48
N LEU A 35 -33.34 -13.75 -5.57
CA LEU A 35 -32.95 -13.50 -4.17
C LEU A 35 -33.36 -14.62 -3.20
N GLN A 36 -34.06 -15.67 -3.65
CA GLN A 36 -34.50 -16.75 -2.76
C GLN A 36 -33.31 -17.44 -2.05
N PRO A 37 -32.19 -17.80 -2.73
CA PRO A 37 -31.03 -18.39 -2.07
C PRO A 37 -30.44 -17.50 -0.99
N PHE A 38 -30.40 -16.18 -1.20
CA PHE A 38 -29.93 -15.20 -0.22
C PHE A 38 -30.70 -15.28 1.10
N PHE A 39 -32.04 -15.20 1.04
CA PHE A 39 -32.88 -15.22 2.24
C PHE A 39 -32.96 -16.60 2.92
N SER A 40 -32.75 -17.68 2.16
CA SER A 40 -32.68 -19.04 2.72
C SER A 40 -31.32 -19.40 3.34
N GLY A 41 -30.32 -18.52 3.22
CA GLY A 41 -28.95 -18.78 3.68
C GLY A 41 -28.12 -19.70 2.77
N ASN A 42 -28.67 -20.18 1.65
CA ASN A 42 -27.97 -21.03 0.70
C ASN A 42 -27.15 -20.20 -0.31
N TRP A 43 -26.15 -19.47 0.18
CA TRP A 43 -25.39 -18.50 -0.63
C TRP A 43 -24.45 -19.15 -1.65
N SER A 44 -24.10 -20.42 -1.46
CA SER A 44 -23.22 -21.16 -2.36
C SER A 44 -23.74 -21.21 -3.80
N VAL A 45 -25.07 -21.13 -3.99
CA VAL A 45 -25.72 -21.07 -5.30
C VAL A 45 -25.16 -19.93 -6.17
N TYR A 46 -24.81 -18.78 -5.58
CA TYR A 46 -24.32 -17.63 -6.33
C TYR A 46 -22.88 -17.77 -6.85
N ALA A 47 -22.15 -18.79 -6.39
CA ALA A 47 -20.80 -19.12 -6.83
C ALA A 47 -20.77 -20.26 -7.86
N GLN A 48 -21.90 -20.90 -8.14
CA GLN A 48 -21.98 -22.04 -9.04
C GLN A 48 -21.96 -21.63 -10.51
N ASN A 49 -21.36 -22.47 -11.36
CA ASN A 49 -21.23 -22.26 -12.80
C ASN A 49 -20.55 -20.91 -13.14
N PRO A 50 -19.27 -20.73 -12.78
CA PRO A 50 -18.49 -19.56 -13.17
C PRO A 50 -18.28 -19.51 -14.69
N ASP A 51 -17.84 -18.36 -15.19
CA ASP A 51 -17.38 -18.22 -16.57
C ASP A 51 -16.23 -19.21 -16.85
N THR A 52 -16.24 -19.86 -18.01
CA THR A 52 -15.25 -20.90 -18.33
C THR A 52 -13.91 -20.29 -18.77
N SER A 53 -12.86 -21.10 -18.82
CA SER A 53 -11.56 -20.68 -19.37
C SER A 53 -11.61 -20.27 -20.85
N GLU A 54 -12.65 -20.72 -21.57
CA GLU A 54 -12.89 -20.41 -22.98
C GLU A 54 -13.88 -19.26 -23.17
N GLN A 55 -14.30 -18.59 -22.09
CA GLN A 55 -15.22 -17.47 -22.17
C GLN A 55 -14.66 -16.36 -23.07
N ILE A 56 -15.51 -15.89 -23.98
CA ILE A 56 -15.20 -14.75 -24.85
C ILE A 56 -15.88 -13.52 -24.25
N PHE A 57 -15.06 -12.62 -23.72
CA PHE A 57 -15.50 -11.40 -23.05
C PHE A 57 -16.42 -10.58 -23.95
N ASN A 58 -17.50 -10.06 -23.37
CA ASN A 58 -18.60 -9.36 -24.06
C ASN A 58 -19.47 -10.26 -24.97
N THR A 59 -19.47 -11.57 -24.76
CA THR A 59 -20.35 -12.52 -25.47
C THR A 59 -20.89 -13.60 -24.52
N SER A 60 -21.93 -14.31 -24.95
CA SER A 60 -22.50 -15.45 -24.20
C SER A 60 -21.71 -16.76 -24.35
N ASN A 61 -20.67 -16.79 -25.20
CA ASN A 61 -19.89 -18.00 -25.45
C ASN A 61 -18.98 -18.28 -24.24
N GLY A 62 -19.14 -19.46 -23.64
CA GLY A 62 -18.42 -19.85 -22.41
C GLY A 62 -18.85 -19.07 -21.16
N ALA A 63 -19.93 -18.29 -21.24
CA ALA A 63 -20.45 -17.53 -20.10
C ALA A 63 -21.15 -18.44 -19.09
N GLY A 64 -20.84 -18.22 -17.81
CA GLY A 64 -21.49 -18.86 -16.68
C GLY A 64 -22.69 -18.07 -16.16
N THR A 65 -23.17 -18.46 -14.98
CA THR A 65 -24.26 -17.78 -14.26
C THR A 65 -23.84 -17.26 -12.89
N ALA A 66 -22.67 -17.66 -12.37
CA ALA A 66 -22.17 -17.19 -11.08
C ALA A 66 -22.10 -15.65 -11.04
N ILE A 67 -22.37 -15.07 -9.88
CA ILE A 67 -22.28 -13.62 -9.65
C ILE A 67 -21.28 -13.25 -8.56
N LEU A 68 -20.91 -14.20 -7.69
CA LEU A 68 -19.97 -14.02 -6.60
C LEU A 68 -19.08 -15.26 -6.52
N THR A 69 -17.82 -15.15 -6.92
CA THR A 69 -16.89 -16.27 -6.95
C THR A 69 -15.65 -15.98 -6.12
N PHE A 70 -14.75 -16.96 -6.03
CA PHE A 70 -13.45 -16.79 -5.39
C PHE A 70 -12.40 -17.66 -6.09
N ILE A 71 -12.29 -17.48 -7.41
CA ILE A 71 -11.52 -18.34 -8.33
C ILE A 71 -10.01 -18.09 -8.14
N GLY A 72 -9.62 -16.83 -8.01
CA GLY A 72 -8.22 -16.41 -8.04
C GLY A 72 -7.64 -16.40 -9.46
N GLY A 73 -6.44 -15.81 -9.59
CA GLY A 73 -5.75 -15.68 -10.87
C GLY A 73 -6.44 -14.70 -11.83
N PHE A 74 -6.31 -14.99 -13.14
CA PHE A 74 -6.76 -14.09 -14.20
C PHE A 74 -7.63 -14.81 -15.23
N HIS A 75 -8.58 -14.08 -15.79
CA HIS A 75 -9.37 -14.53 -16.92
C HIS A 75 -8.46 -14.75 -18.15
N PRO A 76 -8.43 -15.93 -18.79
CA PRO A 76 -7.44 -16.28 -19.81
C PRO A 76 -7.41 -15.36 -21.03
N GLN A 77 -8.57 -14.90 -21.52
CA GLN A 77 -8.63 -14.01 -22.68
C GLN A 77 -8.17 -12.57 -22.36
N THR A 78 -8.73 -11.98 -21.30
CA THR A 78 -8.54 -10.57 -20.95
C THR A 78 -7.26 -10.31 -20.17
N GLN A 79 -6.68 -11.34 -19.53
CA GLN A 79 -5.52 -11.26 -18.64
C GLN A 79 -5.75 -10.29 -17.46
N ALA A 80 -6.99 -10.24 -16.97
CA ALA A 80 -7.40 -9.43 -15.83
C ALA A 80 -8.16 -10.27 -14.80
N MET A 81 -8.29 -9.75 -13.58
CA MET A 81 -9.05 -10.40 -12.51
C MET A 81 -10.51 -10.66 -12.92
N TRP A 82 -11.09 -11.75 -12.40
CA TRP A 82 -12.48 -12.13 -12.65
C TRP A 82 -13.45 -11.08 -12.09
N LEU A 83 -14.43 -10.64 -12.89
CA LEU A 83 -15.42 -9.65 -12.44
C LEU A 83 -16.26 -10.14 -11.26
N THR A 84 -16.56 -11.44 -11.22
CA THR A 84 -17.27 -12.10 -10.11
C THR A 84 -16.45 -12.13 -8.82
N ASP A 85 -15.12 -12.25 -8.90
CA ASP A 85 -14.22 -12.13 -7.75
C ASP A 85 -14.15 -10.67 -7.28
N ILE A 86 -14.06 -9.70 -8.21
CA ILE A 86 -14.10 -8.26 -7.87
C ILE A 86 -15.43 -7.89 -7.20
N ALA A 87 -16.56 -8.42 -7.70
CA ALA A 87 -17.88 -8.19 -7.12
C ALA A 87 -17.96 -8.73 -5.69
N HIS A 88 -17.47 -9.96 -5.48
CA HIS A 88 -17.42 -10.59 -4.17
C HIS A 88 -16.50 -9.84 -3.21
N HIS A 89 -15.32 -9.41 -3.65
CA HIS A 89 -14.41 -8.57 -2.87
C HIS A 89 -15.11 -7.30 -2.36
N HIS A 90 -15.80 -6.56 -3.23
CA HIS A 90 -16.50 -5.32 -2.85
C HIS A 90 -17.70 -5.55 -1.90
N LEU A 91 -18.27 -6.76 -1.92
CA LEU A 91 -19.34 -7.14 -1.00
C LEU A 91 -18.74 -7.39 0.37
N ALA A 92 -17.68 -8.21 0.43
CA ALA A 92 -16.99 -8.59 1.65
C ALA A 92 -16.43 -7.36 2.39
N ILE A 93 -15.65 -6.50 1.70
CA ILE A 93 -15.12 -5.27 2.32
C ILE A 93 -16.26 -4.31 2.72
N GLY A 94 -17.34 -4.30 1.95
CA GLY A 94 -18.51 -3.48 2.24
C GLY A 94 -19.16 -3.87 3.56
N VAL A 95 -19.31 -5.18 3.82
CA VAL A 95 -19.81 -5.70 5.08
C VAL A 95 -18.86 -5.35 6.23
N ILE A 96 -17.55 -5.54 6.05
CA ILE A 96 -16.53 -5.17 7.04
C ILE A 96 -16.65 -3.69 7.42
N PHE A 97 -16.79 -2.79 6.44
CA PHE A 97 -16.93 -1.36 6.70
C PHE A 97 -18.26 -0.97 7.33
N VAL A 98 -19.35 -1.69 7.04
CA VAL A 98 -20.61 -1.49 7.77
C VAL A 98 -20.41 -1.81 9.25
N PHE A 99 -19.81 -2.96 9.60
CA PHE A 99 -19.54 -3.28 11.00
C PHE A 99 -18.58 -2.28 11.67
N ALA A 100 -17.47 -1.96 11.02
CA ALA A 100 -16.50 -0.99 11.53
C ALA A 100 -17.11 0.41 11.74
N GLY A 101 -18.03 0.84 10.86
CA GLY A 101 -18.73 2.11 10.95
C GLY A 101 -19.65 2.26 12.16
N HIS A 102 -19.95 1.17 12.88
CA HIS A 102 -20.79 1.18 14.09
C HIS A 102 -19.97 1.03 15.39
N MET A 103 -18.64 1.12 15.33
CA MET A 103 -17.78 0.96 16.50
C MET A 103 -17.77 2.18 17.43
N TYR A 104 -17.82 3.39 16.88
CA TYR A 104 -17.59 4.62 17.63
C TYR A 104 -18.88 5.25 18.15
N ARG A 105 -18.82 5.81 19.36
CA ARG A 105 -19.97 6.38 20.07
C ARG A 105 -20.52 7.59 19.32
N THR A 106 -21.83 7.61 19.16
CA THR A 106 -22.58 8.72 18.54
C THR A 106 -23.62 9.26 19.52
N ASN A 107 -24.53 10.12 19.05
CA ASN A 107 -25.68 10.61 19.83
C ASN A 107 -26.65 9.50 20.31
N PHE A 108 -26.49 8.26 19.83
CA PHE A 108 -27.24 7.09 20.30
C PHE A 108 -26.70 6.49 21.62
N GLY A 109 -25.61 7.03 22.18
CA GLY A 109 -25.11 6.68 23.52
C GLY A 109 -24.39 5.32 23.63
N ILE A 110 -24.31 4.55 22.55
CA ILE A 110 -23.61 3.25 22.50
C ILE A 110 -22.39 3.38 21.56
N GLY A 111 -21.28 2.75 21.93
CA GLY A 111 -20.01 2.72 21.17
C GLY A 111 -18.82 3.26 21.96
N HIS A 112 -17.65 3.27 21.34
CA HIS A 112 -16.39 3.69 21.95
C HIS A 112 -16.08 5.18 21.74
N SER A 113 -15.52 5.83 22.75
CA SER A 113 -14.89 7.16 22.61
C SER A 113 -13.42 6.97 22.23
N LEU A 114 -13.00 7.58 21.12
CA LEU A 114 -11.59 7.53 20.67
C LEU A 114 -10.63 8.12 21.71
N LYS A 115 -11.07 9.18 22.42
CA LYS A 115 -10.31 9.77 23.52
C LYS A 115 -10.09 8.77 24.65
N GLU A 116 -11.16 8.14 25.13
CA GLU A 116 -11.08 7.15 26.21
C GLU A 116 -10.19 5.96 25.81
N ILE A 117 -10.26 5.53 24.54
CA ILE A 117 -9.38 4.46 24.03
C ILE A 117 -7.91 4.89 24.11
N LEU A 118 -7.57 6.08 23.60
CA LEU A 118 -6.19 6.56 23.60
C LEU A 118 -5.64 6.73 25.02
N GLU A 119 -6.40 7.37 25.90
CA GLU A 119 -6.01 7.59 27.31
C GLU A 119 -5.86 6.27 28.09
N ALA A 120 -6.65 5.25 27.77
CA ALA A 120 -6.53 3.93 28.40
C ALA A 120 -5.37 3.09 27.84
N HIS A 121 -4.86 3.41 26.65
CA HIS A 121 -3.84 2.61 25.97
C HIS A 121 -2.43 3.04 26.38
N ILE A 122 -2.05 2.68 27.61
CA ILE A 122 -0.74 2.97 28.20
C ILE A 122 0.05 1.66 28.32
N GLU A 123 1.35 1.73 28.05
CA GLU A 123 2.25 0.59 28.17
C GLU A 123 2.34 0.11 29.64
N PRO A 124 2.17 -1.20 29.92
CA PRO A 124 2.24 -1.74 31.27
C PRO A 124 3.58 -1.46 32.00
N GLU A 125 4.68 -1.36 31.26
CA GLU A 125 6.03 -1.16 31.81
C GLU A 125 6.46 0.32 31.86
N ASN A 126 5.59 1.25 31.44
CA ASN A 126 5.78 2.70 31.52
C ASN A 126 7.10 3.24 30.89
N ARG A 127 7.63 2.58 29.85
CA ARG A 127 8.82 3.02 29.11
C ARG A 127 8.50 4.15 28.11
N LEU A 128 7.23 4.27 27.72
CA LEU A 128 6.70 5.27 26.80
C LEU A 128 6.05 6.49 27.49
N GLY A 129 6.33 6.71 28.78
CA GLY A 129 5.80 7.83 29.56
C GLY A 129 4.27 7.80 29.67
N MET A 130 3.62 8.96 29.52
CA MET A 130 2.16 9.10 29.55
C MET A 130 1.43 8.49 28.33
N GLY A 131 2.15 7.80 27.44
CA GLY A 131 1.57 7.07 26.32
C GLY A 131 0.86 8.00 25.34
N HIS A 132 -0.41 7.70 25.03
CA HIS A 132 -1.21 8.44 24.06
C HIS A 132 -2.05 9.58 24.68
N THR A 133 -1.84 9.91 25.94
CA THR A 133 -2.57 10.98 26.63
C THR A 133 -2.42 12.32 25.88
N GLY A 134 -3.53 13.04 25.70
CA GLY A 134 -3.59 14.33 24.99
C GLY A 134 -3.50 14.25 23.46
N LEU A 135 -3.22 13.07 22.88
CA LEU A 135 -3.11 12.93 21.42
C LEU A 135 -4.44 13.14 20.69
N PHE A 136 -5.56 12.74 21.30
CA PHE A 136 -6.87 12.90 20.67
C PHE A 136 -7.07 14.36 20.26
N GLU A 137 -6.91 15.27 21.20
CA GLU A 137 -7.10 16.68 20.92
C GLU A 137 -5.92 17.32 20.18
N THR A 138 -4.67 16.90 20.41
CA THR A 138 -3.54 17.34 19.57
C THR A 138 -3.81 17.08 18.08
N ILE A 139 -4.46 15.97 17.76
CA ILE A 139 -4.85 15.63 16.38
C ILE A 139 -6.13 16.37 15.97
N THR A 140 -7.19 16.37 16.79
CA THR A 140 -8.47 16.97 16.37
C THR A 140 -8.44 18.49 16.27
N ASP A 141 -7.58 19.16 17.05
CA ASP A 141 -7.50 20.62 17.08
C ASP A 141 -6.57 21.17 15.98
N SER A 142 -5.68 20.34 15.40
CA SER A 142 -4.77 20.73 14.32
C SER A 142 -5.19 20.18 12.95
N LEU A 143 -5.56 21.08 12.05
CA LEU A 143 -5.78 20.74 10.64
C LEU A 143 -4.48 20.31 9.94
N HIS A 144 -3.32 20.81 10.36
CA HIS A 144 -2.04 20.43 9.78
C HIS A 144 -1.65 18.99 10.16
N MET A 145 -1.92 18.58 11.41
CA MET A 145 -1.73 17.18 11.81
C MET A 145 -2.66 16.24 11.04
N GLN A 146 -3.96 16.60 10.94
CA GLN A 146 -4.94 15.81 10.18
C GLN A 146 -4.57 15.70 8.70
N LEU A 147 -4.17 16.80 8.08
CA LEU A 147 -3.76 16.81 6.68
C LEU A 147 -2.48 16.00 6.47
N GLY A 148 -1.50 16.12 7.37
CA GLY A 148 -0.28 15.32 7.36
C GLY A 148 -0.58 13.82 7.38
N LEU A 149 -1.43 13.37 8.32
CA LEU A 149 -1.86 11.97 8.41
C LEU A 149 -2.65 11.51 7.18
N ALA A 150 -3.61 12.33 6.71
CA ALA A 150 -4.41 11.99 5.54
C ALA A 150 -3.55 11.83 4.28
N LEU A 151 -2.58 12.73 4.06
CA LEU A 151 -1.64 12.65 2.96
C LEU A 151 -0.70 11.44 3.08
N ALA A 152 -0.23 11.11 4.29
CA ALA A 152 0.59 9.92 4.52
C ALA A 152 -0.18 8.63 4.20
N CYS A 153 -1.39 8.49 4.74
CA CYS A 153 -2.25 7.34 4.47
C CYS A 153 -2.61 7.22 2.99
N LEU A 154 -2.97 8.35 2.35
CA LEU A 154 -3.30 8.37 0.94
C LEU A 154 -2.06 8.08 0.06
N GLY A 155 -0.90 8.63 0.39
CA GLY A 155 0.35 8.37 -0.33
C GLY A 155 0.75 6.90 -0.32
N VAL A 156 0.65 6.24 0.83
CA VAL A 156 0.85 4.78 0.95
C VAL A 156 -0.17 4.02 0.09
N ALA A 157 -1.45 4.36 0.20
CA ALA A 157 -2.49 3.73 -0.61
C ALA A 157 -2.27 3.94 -2.11
N THR A 158 -1.88 5.15 -2.54
CA THR A 158 -1.60 5.46 -3.95
C THR A 158 -0.42 4.66 -4.49
N SER A 159 0.66 4.50 -3.72
CA SER A 159 1.77 3.63 -4.13
C SER A 159 1.33 2.16 -4.20
N LEU A 160 0.52 1.70 -3.24
CA LEU A 160 -0.06 0.35 -3.26
C LEU A 160 -0.95 0.13 -4.50
N VAL A 161 -1.76 1.12 -4.90
CA VAL A 161 -2.53 1.09 -6.14
C VAL A 161 -1.60 0.86 -7.33
N ALA A 162 -0.51 1.62 -7.44
CA ALA A 162 0.45 1.44 -8.53
C ALA A 162 1.05 0.02 -8.56
N GLN A 163 1.49 -0.49 -7.40
CA GLN A 163 2.10 -1.82 -7.29
C GLN A 163 1.09 -2.95 -7.60
N HIS A 164 -0.14 -2.85 -7.11
CA HIS A 164 -1.14 -3.88 -7.36
C HIS A 164 -1.70 -3.82 -8.78
N MET A 165 -1.87 -2.65 -9.39
CA MET A 165 -2.50 -2.54 -10.71
C MET A 165 -1.68 -3.16 -11.85
N TYR A 166 -0.34 -3.13 -11.76
CA TYR A 166 0.50 -3.77 -12.78
C TYR A 166 0.62 -5.28 -12.55
N ALA A 167 0.69 -5.72 -11.29
CA ALA A 167 0.84 -7.14 -10.94
C ALA A 167 -0.48 -7.93 -10.97
N LEU A 168 -1.60 -7.28 -10.64
CA LEU A 168 -2.96 -7.82 -10.59
C LEU A 168 -3.91 -6.94 -11.42
N PRO A 169 -3.87 -7.03 -12.77
CA PRO A 169 -4.67 -6.17 -13.63
C PRO A 169 -6.18 -6.34 -13.37
N ALA A 170 -6.88 -5.25 -13.08
CA ALA A 170 -8.33 -5.28 -12.80
C ALA A 170 -9.21 -5.02 -14.03
N TYR A 171 -8.64 -4.47 -15.11
CA TYR A 171 -9.37 -4.02 -16.29
C TYR A 171 -9.09 -4.94 -17.48
N ALA A 172 -10.14 -5.32 -18.21
CA ALA A 172 -10.00 -6.23 -19.34
C ALA A 172 -9.01 -5.69 -20.37
N PHE A 173 -8.08 -6.55 -20.81
CA PHE A 173 -7.06 -6.28 -21.83
C PHE A 173 -5.99 -5.24 -21.48
N ILE A 174 -6.03 -4.62 -20.29
CA ILE A 174 -5.06 -3.59 -19.92
C ILE A 174 -3.63 -4.12 -19.86
N ALA A 175 -3.44 -5.40 -19.52
CA ALA A 175 -2.13 -6.06 -19.49
C ALA A 175 -1.47 -6.14 -20.88
N LYS A 176 -2.25 -5.96 -21.96
CA LYS A 176 -1.75 -5.96 -23.35
C LYS A 176 -1.46 -4.55 -23.87
N ASP A 177 -1.94 -3.52 -23.17
CA ASP A 177 -1.65 -2.11 -23.47
C ASP A 177 -0.49 -1.62 -22.61
N PHE A 178 0.73 -1.86 -23.09
CA PHE A 178 1.96 -1.54 -22.38
C PHE A 178 2.15 -0.04 -22.15
N VAL A 179 1.68 0.80 -23.07
CA VAL A 179 1.81 2.26 -22.95
C VAL A 179 0.93 2.75 -21.81
N THR A 180 -0.33 2.29 -21.76
CA THR A 180 -1.24 2.64 -20.67
C THR A 180 -0.75 2.11 -19.32
N GLN A 181 -0.26 0.87 -19.25
CA GLN A 181 0.30 0.30 -18.02
C GLN A 181 1.50 1.09 -17.49
N ALA A 182 2.47 1.40 -18.36
CA ALA A 182 3.63 2.20 -17.98
C ALA A 182 3.23 3.61 -17.51
N ALA A 183 2.28 4.24 -18.19
CA ALA A 183 1.76 5.55 -17.82
C ALA A 183 1.05 5.52 -16.45
N LEU A 184 0.20 4.52 -16.19
CA LEU A 184 -0.55 4.41 -14.94
C LEU A 184 0.37 4.15 -13.74
N TYR A 185 1.36 3.26 -13.88
CA TYR A 185 2.32 2.99 -12.81
C TYR A 185 3.12 4.25 -12.48
N THR A 186 3.69 4.90 -13.50
CA THR A 186 4.49 6.12 -13.33
C THR A 186 3.64 7.23 -12.71
N HIS A 187 2.45 7.47 -13.24
CA HIS A 187 1.53 8.49 -12.76
C HIS A 187 1.24 8.35 -11.25
N HIS A 188 0.82 7.16 -10.82
CA HIS A 188 0.47 6.93 -9.41
C HIS A 188 1.70 6.99 -8.50
N GLN A 189 2.88 6.51 -8.94
CA GLN A 189 4.10 6.62 -8.12
C GLN A 189 4.55 8.07 -7.94
N TYR A 190 4.46 8.91 -8.97
CA TYR A 190 4.76 10.34 -8.82
C TYR A 190 3.77 11.03 -7.88
N ILE A 191 2.46 10.76 -8.01
CA ILE A 191 1.47 11.30 -7.08
C ILE A 191 1.74 10.84 -5.65
N ALA A 192 2.04 9.55 -5.44
CA ALA A 192 2.38 9.02 -4.12
C ALA A 192 3.59 9.77 -3.53
N GLY A 193 4.62 10.04 -4.32
CA GLY A 193 5.76 10.86 -3.91
C GLY A 193 5.35 12.26 -3.44
N PHE A 194 4.54 12.98 -4.22
CA PHE A 194 4.04 14.31 -3.85
C PHE A 194 3.19 14.30 -2.57
N LEU A 195 2.31 13.30 -2.43
CA LEU A 195 1.50 13.13 -1.23
C LEU A 195 2.38 12.89 0.01
N MET A 196 3.40 12.04 -0.10
CA MET A 196 4.34 11.76 0.99
C MET A 196 5.16 13.01 1.36
N LEU A 197 5.65 13.78 0.40
CA LEU A 197 6.33 15.05 0.68
C LEU A 197 5.41 16.03 1.42
N GLY A 198 4.17 16.18 0.93
CA GLY A 198 3.16 17.03 1.56
C GLY A 198 2.82 16.60 2.99
N ALA A 199 2.79 15.29 3.25
CA ALA A 199 2.53 14.74 4.58
C ALA A 199 3.56 15.23 5.62
N PHE A 200 4.85 15.11 5.30
CA PHE A 200 5.93 15.55 6.18
C PHE A 200 6.01 17.08 6.27
N ALA A 201 5.75 17.80 5.19
CA ALA A 201 5.67 19.26 5.21
C ALA A 201 4.58 19.74 6.18
N HIS A 202 3.39 19.16 6.13
CA HIS A 202 2.32 19.50 7.06
C HIS A 202 2.60 19.04 8.49
N GLY A 203 3.33 17.94 8.69
CA GLY A 203 3.86 17.56 10.00
C GLY A 203 4.83 18.60 10.58
N ALA A 204 5.74 19.14 9.77
CA ALA A 204 6.65 20.21 10.17
C ALA A 204 5.88 21.51 10.50
N ILE A 205 4.89 21.88 9.69
CA ILE A 205 4.03 23.04 9.96
C ILE A 205 3.27 22.87 11.28
N PHE A 206 2.74 21.67 11.55
CA PHE A 206 2.11 21.32 12.83
C PHE A 206 3.08 21.56 14.00
N PHE A 207 4.33 21.08 13.92
CA PHE A 207 5.31 21.28 14.99
C PHE A 207 5.61 22.77 15.26
N ILE A 208 5.56 23.63 14.25
CA ILE A 208 5.80 25.06 14.42
C ILE A 208 4.58 25.76 15.03
N ARG A 209 3.40 25.54 14.43
CA ARG A 209 2.22 26.38 14.67
C ARG A 209 1.29 25.86 15.76
N ASP A 210 1.10 24.55 15.82
CA ASP A 210 -0.03 23.95 16.54
C ASP A 210 0.44 23.04 17.69
N TYR A 211 1.69 22.57 17.67
CA TYR A 211 2.23 21.74 18.75
C TYR A 211 2.41 22.53 20.05
N ASP A 212 1.70 22.06 21.09
CA ASP A 212 1.79 22.53 22.47
C ASP A 212 2.57 21.51 23.34
N PRO A 213 3.77 21.88 23.82
CA PRO A 213 4.56 21.03 24.71
C PRO A 213 3.90 20.74 26.06
N GLU A 214 3.09 21.66 26.59
CA GLU A 214 2.45 21.48 27.91
C GLU A 214 1.38 20.41 27.84
N ARG A 215 0.54 20.46 26.79
CA ARG A 215 -0.48 19.44 26.53
C ARG A 215 0.10 18.07 26.23
N ASN A 216 1.24 18.03 25.54
CA ASN A 216 1.89 16.80 25.11
C ASN A 216 2.98 16.32 26.09
N TYR A 217 3.01 16.86 27.31
CA TYR A 217 4.03 16.56 28.30
C TYR A 217 4.18 15.05 28.55
N ASP A 218 5.42 14.56 28.42
CA ASP A 218 5.83 13.15 28.61
C ASP A 218 5.00 12.11 27.83
N ASN A 219 4.25 12.52 26.81
CA ASN A 219 3.57 11.58 25.92
C ASN A 219 4.51 11.12 24.79
N VAL A 220 4.06 10.17 23.97
CA VAL A 220 4.89 9.60 22.89
C VAL A 220 5.46 10.64 21.91
N LEU A 221 4.74 11.75 21.67
CA LEU A 221 5.17 12.80 20.76
C LEU A 221 6.27 13.67 21.37
N ALA A 222 6.15 14.04 22.64
CA ALA A 222 7.20 14.75 23.36
C ALA A 222 8.46 13.90 23.51
N ARG A 223 8.31 12.64 23.90
CA ARG A 223 9.45 11.72 24.07
C ARG A 223 10.24 11.55 22.77
N MET A 224 9.56 11.42 21.64
CA MET A 224 10.22 11.39 20.31
C MET A 224 11.11 12.63 20.08
N LEU A 225 10.62 13.82 20.43
CA LEU A 225 11.39 15.06 20.27
C LEU A 225 12.61 15.11 21.19
N GLU A 226 12.56 14.50 22.38
CA GLU A 226 13.68 14.44 23.33
C GLU A 226 14.88 13.63 22.81
N HIS A 227 14.65 12.67 21.91
CA HIS A 227 15.70 11.84 21.31
C HIS A 227 15.80 12.01 19.78
N LYS A 228 15.40 13.19 19.27
CA LYS A 228 15.43 13.48 17.82
C LYS A 228 16.81 13.30 17.20
N GLU A 229 17.88 13.61 17.93
CA GLU A 229 19.26 13.45 17.46
C GLU A 229 19.59 11.97 17.21
N ALA A 230 19.09 11.07 18.05
CA ALA A 230 19.26 9.64 17.85
C ALA A 230 18.55 9.18 16.57
N ILE A 231 17.30 9.61 16.35
CA ILE A 231 16.55 9.28 15.12
C ILE A 231 17.30 9.78 13.87
N ILE A 232 17.69 11.06 13.86
CA ILE A 232 18.37 11.70 12.72
C ILE A 232 19.72 11.03 12.44
N SER A 233 20.51 10.74 13.47
CA SER A 233 21.83 10.09 13.31
C SER A 233 21.73 8.66 12.77
N HIS A 234 20.73 7.88 13.21
CA HIS A 234 20.53 6.53 12.68
C HIS A 234 20.07 6.57 11.21
N LEU A 235 19.15 7.47 10.86
CA LEU A 235 18.74 7.67 9.46
C LEU A 235 19.94 8.11 8.59
N SER A 236 20.78 9.00 9.11
CA SER A 236 22.02 9.39 8.43
C SER A 236 22.97 8.22 8.22
N TRP A 237 23.18 7.38 9.25
CA TRP A 237 24.01 6.19 9.14
C TRP A 237 23.47 5.22 8.08
N VAL A 238 22.16 4.91 8.08
CA VAL A 238 21.55 4.01 7.08
C VAL A 238 21.71 4.58 5.67
N SER A 239 21.44 5.87 5.46
CA SER A 239 21.63 6.52 4.16
C SER A 239 23.08 6.44 3.68
N LEU A 240 24.05 6.71 4.55
CA LEU A 240 25.47 6.61 4.19
C LEU A 240 25.88 5.17 3.91
N PHE A 241 25.45 4.22 4.75
CA PHE A 241 25.70 2.80 4.57
C PHE A 241 25.19 2.32 3.21
N LEU A 242 23.91 2.57 2.91
CA LEU A 242 23.32 2.18 1.63
C LEU A 242 24.02 2.87 0.45
N GLY A 243 24.36 4.16 0.60
CA GLY A 243 25.04 4.95 -0.43
C GLY A 243 26.40 4.39 -0.79
N PHE A 244 27.27 4.18 0.20
CA PHE A 244 28.62 3.67 -0.03
C PHE A 244 28.62 2.28 -0.66
N HIS A 245 27.78 1.36 -0.17
CA HIS A 245 27.80 -0.02 -0.64
C HIS A 245 27.09 -0.17 -2.00
N THR A 246 25.94 0.47 -2.21
CA THR A 246 25.20 0.35 -3.47
C THR A 246 25.97 0.99 -4.61
N LEU A 247 26.43 2.23 -4.45
CA LEU A 247 27.24 2.90 -5.47
C LEU A 247 28.59 2.21 -5.67
N GLY A 248 29.22 1.74 -4.60
CA GLY A 248 30.48 0.99 -4.66
C GLY A 248 30.35 -0.28 -5.51
N LEU A 249 29.26 -1.04 -5.36
CA LEU A 249 28.99 -2.22 -6.18
C LEU A 249 28.74 -1.88 -7.66
N TYR A 250 27.99 -0.81 -7.95
CA TYR A 250 27.82 -0.33 -9.32
C TYR A 250 29.16 0.04 -9.97
N ILE A 251 29.98 0.84 -9.29
CA ILE A 251 31.31 1.25 -9.78
C ILE A 251 32.23 0.03 -9.98
N HIS A 252 32.23 -0.90 -9.04
CA HIS A 252 33.01 -2.15 -9.14
C HIS A 252 32.59 -2.93 -10.40
N ASN A 253 31.29 -3.18 -10.56
CA ASN A 253 30.75 -3.96 -11.68
C ASN A 253 31.03 -3.29 -13.03
N ASP A 254 30.83 -1.97 -13.13
CA ASP A 254 31.17 -1.22 -14.35
C ASP A 254 32.66 -1.30 -14.67
N THR A 255 33.53 -1.19 -13.67
CA THR A 255 34.99 -1.22 -13.85
C THR A 255 35.48 -2.58 -14.36
N VAL A 256 35.02 -3.68 -13.75
CA VAL A 256 35.45 -5.03 -14.17
C VAL A 256 34.90 -5.40 -15.54
N VAL A 257 33.68 -4.95 -15.88
CA VAL A 257 33.10 -5.12 -17.22
C VAL A 257 33.89 -4.30 -18.25
N ALA A 258 34.25 -3.06 -17.93
CA ALA A 258 35.07 -2.21 -18.81
C ALA A 258 36.46 -2.83 -19.07
N PHE A 259 37.01 -3.59 -18.11
CA PHE A 259 38.24 -4.38 -18.28
C PHE A 259 38.05 -5.72 -19.00
N GLY A 260 36.86 -6.03 -19.51
CA GLY A 260 36.57 -7.27 -20.22
C GLY A 260 36.52 -8.50 -19.31
N GLN A 261 36.26 -8.32 -18.01
CA GLN A 261 36.20 -9.37 -16.99
C GLN A 261 34.81 -9.41 -16.32
N PRO A 262 33.72 -9.65 -17.08
CA PRO A 262 32.36 -9.62 -16.53
C PRO A 262 32.12 -10.69 -15.46
N GLU A 263 32.89 -11.78 -15.43
CA GLU A 263 32.83 -12.84 -14.42
C GLU A 263 33.30 -12.38 -13.03
N LYS A 264 34.00 -11.24 -12.94
CA LYS A 264 34.45 -10.65 -11.67
C LYS A 264 33.46 -9.67 -11.05
N GLN A 265 32.28 -9.54 -11.65
CA GLN A 265 31.19 -8.79 -11.05
C GLN A 265 30.76 -9.43 -9.73
N ILE A 266 30.32 -8.60 -8.80
CA ILE A 266 29.68 -9.04 -7.57
C ILE A 266 28.17 -9.05 -7.84
N LEU A 267 27.63 -10.25 -8.04
CA LEU A 267 26.23 -10.50 -8.33
C LEU A 267 25.56 -11.18 -7.14
N VAL A 268 24.85 -10.39 -6.33
CA VAL A 268 24.17 -10.87 -5.13
C VAL A 268 22.73 -11.24 -5.47
N GLU A 269 22.35 -12.50 -5.25
CA GLU A 269 20.97 -12.95 -5.44
C GLU A 269 20.03 -12.41 -4.34
N PRO A 270 18.84 -11.89 -4.69
CA PRO A 270 17.86 -11.40 -3.71
C PRO A 270 17.09 -12.56 -3.06
N VAL A 271 17.80 -13.46 -2.37
CA VAL A 271 17.27 -14.73 -1.82
C VAL A 271 16.06 -14.54 -0.91
N PHE A 272 15.99 -13.43 -0.15
CA PHE A 272 14.83 -13.14 0.69
C PHE A 272 13.58 -12.83 -0.12
N ALA A 273 13.72 -12.07 -1.21
CA ALA A 273 12.60 -11.76 -2.09
C ALA A 273 12.19 -12.99 -2.92
N GLN A 274 13.15 -13.78 -3.40
CA GLN A 274 12.89 -15.05 -4.08
C GLN A 274 12.17 -16.04 -3.15
N TRP A 275 12.54 -16.08 -1.87
CA TRP A 275 11.86 -16.88 -0.85
C TRP A 275 10.40 -16.43 -0.67
N ILE A 276 10.11 -15.13 -0.68
CA ILE A 276 8.72 -14.62 -0.65
C ILE A 276 7.95 -15.09 -1.89
N GLN A 277 8.55 -15.07 -3.09
CA GLN A 277 7.90 -15.62 -4.28
C GLN A 277 7.61 -17.13 -4.12
N GLY A 278 8.57 -17.89 -3.58
CA GLY A 278 8.42 -19.31 -3.26
C GLY A 278 7.33 -19.57 -2.22
N ALA A 279 7.32 -18.81 -1.13
CA ALA A 279 6.28 -18.87 -0.09
C ALA A 279 4.88 -18.54 -0.65
N SER A 280 4.83 -17.72 -1.70
CA SER A 280 3.61 -17.33 -2.41
C SER A 280 3.17 -18.35 -3.47
N GLY A 281 3.90 -19.45 -3.69
CA GLY A 281 3.52 -20.51 -4.64
C GLY A 281 4.28 -20.54 -5.96
N LYS A 282 5.29 -19.68 -6.13
CA LYS A 282 6.16 -19.72 -7.31
C LYS A 282 7.16 -20.88 -7.23
N ALA A 283 7.06 -21.83 -8.14
CA ALA A 283 7.85 -23.05 -8.14
C ALA A 283 9.29 -22.85 -8.64
N LEU A 284 9.56 -21.78 -9.39
CA LEU A 284 10.80 -21.53 -10.13
C LEU A 284 12.08 -21.67 -9.28
N TYR A 285 12.07 -21.21 -8.03
CA TYR A 285 13.25 -21.17 -7.17
C TYR A 285 13.46 -22.44 -6.31
N GLY A 286 12.51 -23.38 -6.31
CA GLY A 286 12.67 -24.66 -5.63
C GLY A 286 12.69 -24.62 -4.08
N PHE A 287 12.26 -23.53 -3.44
CA PHE A 287 12.25 -23.43 -1.97
C PHE A 287 11.34 -24.45 -1.27
N ASN A 288 10.29 -24.95 -1.94
CA ASN A 288 9.33 -25.93 -1.42
C ASN A 288 8.82 -25.59 0.00
N THR A 289 8.25 -24.39 0.15
CA THR A 289 7.76 -23.86 1.44
C THR A 289 6.40 -23.20 1.28
N LEU A 290 5.58 -23.26 2.33
CA LEU A 290 4.23 -22.67 2.36
C LEU A 290 3.45 -23.03 1.08
N LEU A 291 3.03 -22.06 0.28
CA LEU A 291 2.16 -22.30 -0.88
C LEU A 291 2.86 -22.99 -2.07
N SER A 292 4.20 -23.02 -2.11
CA SER A 292 4.93 -23.84 -3.11
C SER A 292 5.09 -25.29 -2.69
N SER A 293 4.73 -25.63 -1.45
CA SER A 293 4.76 -27.00 -0.94
C SER A 293 3.37 -27.62 -0.97
N VAL A 294 3.23 -28.78 -1.61
CA VAL A 294 1.94 -29.46 -1.77
C VAL A 294 1.35 -29.96 -0.44
N ASP A 295 2.21 -30.32 0.50
CA ASP A 295 1.82 -30.91 1.79
C ASP A 295 1.66 -29.87 2.91
N SER A 296 1.91 -28.59 2.62
CA SER A 296 1.80 -27.52 3.62
C SER A 296 0.35 -27.33 4.06
N PRO A 297 0.07 -27.14 5.37
CA PRO A 297 -1.27 -26.83 5.86
C PRO A 297 -1.91 -25.61 5.17
N ALA A 298 -1.10 -24.61 4.80
CA ALA A 298 -1.57 -23.42 4.08
C ALA A 298 -2.10 -23.77 2.67
N THR A 299 -1.40 -24.68 1.98
CA THR A 299 -1.77 -25.19 0.66
C THR A 299 -3.04 -26.02 0.75
N VAL A 300 -3.08 -27.00 1.67
CA VAL A 300 -4.24 -27.89 1.85
C VAL A 300 -5.51 -27.09 2.14
N ALA A 301 -5.44 -26.13 3.07
CA ALA A 301 -6.60 -25.31 3.46
C ALA A 301 -7.15 -24.43 2.32
N SER A 302 -6.30 -24.03 1.37
CA SER A 302 -6.67 -23.10 0.29
C SER A 302 -6.92 -23.79 -1.05
N SER A 303 -6.57 -25.08 -1.16
CA SER A 303 -6.55 -25.87 -2.41
C SER A 303 -7.89 -25.98 -3.13
N GLN A 304 -9.02 -25.90 -2.41
CA GLN A 304 -10.37 -26.00 -2.97
C GLN A 304 -11.07 -24.64 -3.14
N ILE A 305 -10.33 -23.54 -2.98
CA ILE A 305 -10.89 -22.19 -2.93
C ILE A 305 -10.27 -21.33 -4.05
N TRP A 306 -9.25 -20.53 -3.73
CA TRP A 306 -8.63 -19.57 -4.65
C TRP A 306 -7.25 -20.03 -5.15
N LEU A 307 -6.64 -21.03 -4.48
CA LEU A 307 -5.26 -21.41 -4.72
C LEU A 307 -4.99 -21.97 -6.11
N PRO A 308 -5.87 -22.80 -6.73
CA PRO A 308 -5.60 -23.31 -8.08
C PRO A 308 -5.41 -22.20 -9.11
N GLY A 309 -6.32 -21.21 -9.15
CA GLY A 309 -6.22 -20.07 -10.08
C GLY A 309 -5.03 -19.17 -9.77
N TRP A 310 -4.71 -18.97 -8.49
CA TRP A 310 -3.51 -18.25 -8.07
C TRP A 310 -2.21 -18.94 -8.51
N THR A 311 -2.08 -20.24 -8.25
CA THR A 311 -0.89 -21.04 -8.58
C THR A 311 -0.67 -21.09 -10.09
N GLU A 312 -1.74 -21.17 -10.88
CA GLU A 312 -1.64 -21.04 -12.34
C GLU A 312 -1.10 -19.66 -12.73
N ALA A 313 -1.65 -18.59 -12.17
CA ALA A 313 -1.26 -17.21 -12.51
C ALA A 313 0.20 -16.91 -12.11
N ILE A 314 0.64 -17.27 -10.90
CA ILE A 314 1.98 -16.94 -10.40
C ILE A 314 3.11 -17.74 -11.08
N ASN A 315 2.78 -18.88 -11.69
CA ASN A 315 3.74 -19.72 -12.44
C ASN A 315 3.64 -19.50 -13.96
N ASN A 316 2.90 -18.49 -14.42
CA ASN A 316 2.80 -18.14 -15.83
C ASN A 316 3.72 -16.96 -16.18
N ASP A 317 4.78 -17.23 -16.93
CA ASP A 317 5.79 -16.24 -17.34
C ASP A 317 5.29 -15.18 -18.35
N LYS A 318 4.01 -15.20 -18.71
CA LYS A 318 3.38 -14.25 -19.65
C LYS A 318 2.65 -13.09 -18.99
N ASN A 319 2.67 -13.00 -17.65
CA ASN A 319 2.07 -11.89 -16.91
C ASN A 319 3.12 -11.20 -16.00
N SER A 320 2.68 -10.22 -15.22
CA SER A 320 3.54 -9.45 -14.31
C SER A 320 3.38 -9.81 -12.84
N LEU A 321 2.64 -10.88 -12.52
CA LEU A 321 2.44 -11.35 -11.16
C LEU A 321 3.73 -12.02 -10.64
N PHE A 322 4.42 -11.37 -9.70
CA PHE A 322 5.69 -11.85 -9.15
C PHE A 322 6.72 -12.19 -10.24
N LEU A 323 7.14 -11.19 -11.02
CA LEU A 323 8.20 -11.33 -12.03
C LEU A 323 9.46 -11.99 -11.44
N THR A 324 10.16 -12.76 -12.28
CA THR A 324 11.43 -13.38 -11.87
C THR A 324 12.47 -12.30 -11.62
N ILE A 325 13.08 -12.35 -10.43
CA ILE A 325 14.08 -11.39 -9.96
C ILE A 325 15.44 -12.05 -9.79
N GLY A 326 16.49 -11.26 -9.99
CA GLY A 326 17.89 -11.68 -9.85
C GLY A 326 18.80 -10.54 -9.35
N PRO A 327 20.12 -10.61 -9.64
CA PRO A 327 21.09 -9.68 -9.07
C PRO A 327 20.92 -8.21 -9.47
N GLY A 328 20.42 -7.95 -10.69
CA GLY A 328 20.08 -6.60 -11.12
C GLY A 328 18.98 -5.98 -10.27
N ASP A 329 17.94 -6.77 -9.96
CA ASP A 329 16.83 -6.36 -9.09
C ASP A 329 17.32 -6.09 -7.66
N PHE A 330 18.26 -6.90 -7.15
CA PHE A 330 18.87 -6.67 -5.84
C PHE A 330 19.48 -5.26 -5.75
N LEU A 331 20.31 -4.88 -6.73
CA LEU A 331 21.01 -3.58 -6.71
C LEU A 331 20.04 -2.40 -6.82
N VAL A 332 19.06 -2.46 -7.73
CA VAL A 332 18.10 -1.36 -7.89
C VAL A 332 17.20 -1.20 -6.67
N HIS A 333 16.81 -2.29 -5.99
CA HIS A 333 16.04 -2.20 -4.75
C HIS A 333 16.84 -1.55 -3.61
N HIS A 334 18.17 -1.76 -3.55
CA HIS A 334 19.03 -1.06 -2.59
C HIS A 334 19.19 0.43 -2.95
N ALA A 335 19.21 0.77 -4.24
CA ALA A 335 19.18 2.16 -4.68
C ALA A 335 17.84 2.86 -4.34
N ILE A 336 16.71 2.17 -4.49
CA ILE A 336 15.39 2.65 -4.05
C ILE A 336 15.39 2.82 -2.52
N ALA A 337 15.91 1.85 -1.76
CA ALA A 337 16.03 1.96 -0.32
C ALA A 337 16.87 3.17 0.09
N LEU A 338 18.00 3.43 -0.58
CA LEU A 338 18.83 4.61 -0.36
C LEU A 338 18.02 5.90 -0.58
N ALA A 339 17.30 5.99 -1.69
CA ALA A 339 16.49 7.17 -2.02
C ALA A 339 15.38 7.40 -0.97
N LEU A 340 14.68 6.35 -0.55
CA LEU A 340 13.63 6.43 0.47
C LEU A 340 14.18 6.85 1.85
N HIS A 341 15.28 6.25 2.31
CA HIS A 341 15.88 6.60 3.60
C HIS A 341 16.46 8.01 3.60
N THR A 342 17.10 8.43 2.52
CA THR A 342 17.66 9.79 2.40
C THR A 342 16.57 10.85 2.32
N THR A 343 15.51 10.58 1.56
CA THR A 343 14.33 11.46 1.51
C THR A 343 13.68 11.56 2.89
N THR A 344 13.49 10.42 3.58
CA THR A 344 12.95 10.38 4.94
C THR A 344 13.83 11.15 5.92
N LEU A 345 15.16 10.99 5.85
CA LEU A 345 16.11 11.76 6.66
C LEU A 345 15.91 13.26 6.48
N ILE A 346 15.86 13.74 5.24
CA ILE A 346 15.71 15.17 4.93
C ILE A 346 14.40 15.71 5.54
N LEU A 347 13.29 15.01 5.30
CA LEU A 347 11.96 15.41 5.76
C LEU A 347 11.82 15.35 7.29
N VAL A 348 12.25 14.25 7.90
CA VAL A 348 12.21 14.04 9.36
C VAL A 348 13.09 15.05 10.06
N LYS A 349 14.32 15.26 9.60
CA LYS A 349 15.22 16.26 10.19
C LYS A 349 14.64 17.66 10.06
N GLY A 350 14.06 18.01 8.91
CA GLY A 350 13.35 19.27 8.71
C GLY A 350 12.22 19.48 9.72
N ALA A 351 11.38 18.47 9.95
CA ALA A 351 10.28 18.53 10.91
C ALA A 351 10.74 18.58 12.38
N LEU A 352 11.72 17.76 12.78
CA LEU A 352 12.18 17.67 14.17
C LEU A 352 13.04 18.89 14.60
N ASP A 353 13.72 19.55 13.65
CA ASP A 353 14.45 20.81 13.88
C ASP A 353 13.62 22.07 13.55
N ALA A 354 12.34 21.90 13.23
CA ALA A 354 11.47 23.01 12.81
C ALA A 354 11.26 24.05 13.92
N ARG A 355 11.15 23.59 15.18
CA ARG A 355 10.98 24.49 16.34
C ARG A 355 12.28 25.16 16.78
N GLY A 356 13.42 24.54 16.50
CA GLY A 356 14.72 25.02 16.93
C GLY A 356 15.82 23.97 16.75
N SER A 357 17.03 24.45 16.50
CA SER A 357 18.26 23.66 16.47
C SER A 357 19.37 24.38 17.26
N LYS A 358 20.54 23.74 17.44
CA LYS A 358 21.68 24.40 18.11
C LYS A 358 22.13 25.68 17.41
N LEU A 359 21.99 25.76 16.08
CA LEU A 359 22.42 26.92 15.27
C LEU A 359 21.41 28.08 15.32
N MET A 360 20.13 27.78 15.52
CA MET A 360 19.03 28.75 15.63
C MET A 360 17.96 28.18 16.58
N PRO A 361 18.08 28.42 17.90
CA PRO A 361 17.20 27.85 18.91
C PRO A 361 15.76 28.38 18.88
N ASP A 362 15.58 29.61 18.41
CA ASP A 362 14.35 30.39 18.34
C ASP A 362 13.62 30.25 16.99
N LYS A 363 13.92 29.20 16.22
CA LYS A 363 13.41 29.01 14.85
C LYS A 363 11.89 29.07 14.74
N LYS A 364 11.16 28.53 15.73
CA LYS A 364 9.69 28.59 15.78
C LYS A 364 9.13 30.01 15.64
N ASP A 365 9.87 31.04 16.07
CA ASP A 365 9.39 32.43 16.10
C ASP A 365 9.38 33.07 14.70
N PHE A 366 10.05 32.44 13.73
CA PHE A 366 10.16 32.89 12.34
C PHE A 366 9.15 32.20 11.40
N GLY A 367 8.43 31.19 11.88
CA GLY A 367 7.47 30.43 11.09
C GLY A 367 8.11 29.36 10.20
N TYR A 368 7.31 28.81 9.28
CA TYR A 368 7.70 27.65 8.45
C TYR A 368 8.70 28.01 7.34
N SER A 369 8.44 29.11 6.62
CA SER A 369 9.22 29.52 5.45
C SER A 369 9.83 30.90 5.69
N PHE A 370 11.16 30.95 5.68
CA PHE A 370 11.94 32.19 5.77
C PHE A 370 13.31 31.99 5.12
N PRO A 371 13.98 33.04 4.60
CA PRO A 371 15.17 32.87 3.76
C PRO A 371 16.40 32.31 4.51
N CYS A 372 16.74 32.92 5.64
CA CYS A 372 17.89 32.60 6.49
C CYS A 372 17.81 33.41 7.79
N ASP A 373 18.76 33.22 8.71
CA ASP A 373 19.06 34.11 9.85
C ASP A 373 20.41 34.85 9.65
N GLY A 374 20.63 35.31 8.42
CA GLY A 374 21.81 36.08 8.00
C GLY A 374 23.12 35.28 7.85
N PRO A 375 24.22 35.96 7.45
CA PRO A 375 25.52 35.34 7.22
C PRO A 375 26.34 35.09 8.50
N GLY A 376 25.83 35.51 9.67
CA GLY A 376 26.48 35.29 10.96
C GLY A 376 26.56 33.80 11.32
N ARG A 377 27.33 33.47 12.37
CA ARG A 377 27.45 32.10 12.93
C ARG A 377 27.91 31.03 11.92
N GLY A 378 28.63 31.44 10.88
CA GLY A 378 29.10 30.55 9.80
C GLY A 378 28.18 30.48 8.58
N GLY A 379 27.03 31.16 8.60
CA GLY A 379 26.03 31.16 7.53
C GLY A 379 24.82 30.27 7.86
N THR A 380 23.62 30.77 7.54
CA THR A 380 22.34 30.11 7.87
C THR A 380 21.43 29.95 6.64
N CYS A 381 22.03 29.80 5.46
CA CYS A 381 21.30 29.52 4.22
C CYS A 381 20.46 28.24 4.35
N ASP A 382 19.24 28.26 3.80
CA ASP A 382 18.34 27.09 3.74
C ASP A 382 18.10 26.41 5.12
N ILE A 383 18.02 27.23 6.17
CA ILE A 383 17.87 26.73 7.56
C ILE A 383 16.40 26.51 7.97
N SER A 384 15.45 27.07 7.22
CA SER A 384 14.01 26.93 7.48
C SER A 384 13.53 25.50 7.24
N ALA A 385 12.31 25.18 7.66
CA ALA A 385 11.72 23.86 7.45
C ALA A 385 11.04 23.71 6.07
N TRP A 386 10.87 24.82 5.32
CA TRP A 386 10.18 24.87 4.03
C TRP A 386 10.88 24.15 2.91
#